data_AF-A0A917BFQ6-F1
#
_entry.id   AF-A0A917BFQ6-F1
#
_cell.length_a   1.000
_cell.length_b   1.000
_cell.length_c   1.000
_cell.angle_alpha   90.00
_cell.angle_beta   90.00
_cell.angle_gamma   90.00
#
_symmetry.space_group_name_H-M   'P 1'
#
loop_
_entity.id
_entity.type
_entity.pdbx_description
1 polymer ?
#
loop_
_entity_poly.entity_id
_entity_poly.type
_entity_poly.pdbx_seq_one_letter_code
_entity_poly.pdbx_strand_id
1 'polypeptide(L)'
;MSPTVTSITTTLRRRRGMTDQAASAAVDQACRRLRLPTIRAVIDEATKAAETEQLSYLGFLAELLLAECDDRDRRSSVRRVKAAGFPRDKWLGDFDYDANPMINAATINTLATGDWVRKGQSLCLIGNSGTGKSHCET
;
A
#
# COMPACT_ATOMS: atom_id res chain seq x y z
N MET A 1 20.56 -18.82 -25.88
CA MET A 1 20.77 -18.91 -24.41
C MET A 1 19.43 -19.22 -23.78
N SER A 2 19.18 -20.48 -23.41
CA SER A 2 17.94 -20.86 -22.71
C SER A 2 18.10 -20.55 -21.20
N PRO A 3 17.13 -19.89 -20.56
CA PRO A 3 17.20 -19.63 -19.13
C PRO A 3 17.02 -20.94 -18.35
N THR A 4 18.01 -21.27 -17.53
CA THR A 4 17.95 -22.38 -16.59
C THR A 4 16.91 -22.06 -15.52
N VAL A 5 15.72 -22.65 -15.64
CA VAL A 5 14.72 -22.65 -14.57
C VAL A 5 15.28 -23.50 -13.43
N THR A 6 15.70 -22.85 -12.36
CA THR A 6 16.12 -23.55 -11.14
C THR A 6 14.87 -24.12 -10.48
N SER A 7 14.58 -25.39 -10.73
CA SER A 7 13.49 -26.12 -10.07
C SER A 7 13.82 -26.30 -8.60
N ILE A 8 13.19 -25.49 -7.75
CA ILE A 8 13.28 -25.64 -6.30
C ILE A 8 12.38 -26.81 -5.88
N THR A 9 12.90 -28.03 -5.90
CA THR A 9 12.20 -29.20 -5.33
C THR A 9 12.28 -29.13 -3.81
N THR A 10 11.45 -28.30 -3.19
CA THR A 10 11.26 -28.30 -1.73
C THR A 10 10.21 -29.35 -1.40
N THR A 11 10.65 -30.55 -1.02
CA THR A 11 9.76 -31.50 -0.36
C THR A 11 9.29 -30.86 0.96
N LEU A 12 8.00 -30.51 1.05
CA LEU A 12 7.38 -30.07 2.30
C LEU A 12 7.61 -31.18 3.34
N ARG A 13 8.62 -30.97 4.20
CA ARG A 13 9.05 -31.96 5.18
C ARG A 13 7.85 -32.20 6.09
N ARG A 14 7.17 -33.34 5.91
CA ARG A 14 5.92 -33.69 6.58
C ARG A 14 6.19 -33.74 8.09
N ARG A 15 6.01 -32.62 8.80
CA ARG A 15 6.07 -32.55 10.26
C ARG A 15 4.80 -33.23 10.79
N ARG A 16 4.79 -34.57 10.84
CA ARG A 16 3.72 -35.31 11.50
C ARG A 16 3.77 -34.98 13.00
N GLY A 17 2.61 -34.62 13.56
CA GLY A 17 2.42 -34.45 15.01
C GLY A 17 2.76 -33.07 15.57
N MET A 18 2.54 -31.99 14.83
CA MET A 18 2.64 -30.65 15.40
C MET A 18 1.31 -30.30 16.10
N THR A 19 1.35 -29.99 17.39
CA THR A 19 0.19 -29.46 18.12
C THR A 19 -0.15 -28.06 17.62
N ASP A 20 -1.39 -27.60 17.80
CA ASP A 20 -1.80 -26.24 17.38
C ASP A 20 -0.96 -25.15 18.04
N GLN A 21 -0.58 -25.35 19.30
CA GLN A 21 0.34 -24.44 20.00
C GLN A 21 1.73 -24.40 19.34
N ALA A 22 2.26 -25.55 18.93
CA ALA A 22 3.54 -25.61 18.22
C ALA A 22 3.43 -25.03 16.80
N ALA A 23 2.27 -25.19 16.14
CA ALA A 23 1.99 -24.59 14.85
C ALA A 23 1.93 -23.06 14.94
N SER A 24 1.18 -22.52 15.90
CA SER A 24 1.09 -21.07 16.16
C SER A 24 2.47 -20.48 16.46
N ALA A 25 3.26 -21.11 17.32
CA ALA A 25 4.63 -20.67 17.60
C ALA A 25 5.53 -20.69 16.35
N ALA A 26 5.42 -21.73 15.51
CA ALA A 26 6.17 -21.82 14.26
C ALA A 26 5.76 -20.71 13.27
N VAL A 27 4.46 -20.40 13.18
CA VAL A 27 3.94 -19.30 12.35
C VAL A 27 4.44 -17.95 12.85
N ASP A 28 4.40 -17.67 14.16
CA ASP A 28 4.94 -16.42 14.72
C ASP A 28 6.43 -16.24 14.40
N GLN A 29 7.24 -17.28 14.58
CA GLN A 29 8.66 -17.23 14.26
C GLN A 29 8.93 -17.06 12.76
N ALA A 30 8.17 -17.76 11.90
CA ALA A 30 8.27 -17.60 10.45
C ALA A 30 7.89 -16.17 10.02
N CYS A 31 6.82 -15.61 10.57
CA CYS A 31 6.40 -14.24 10.25
C CYS A 31 7.43 -13.21 10.69
N ARG A 32 8.08 -13.37 11.85
CA ARG A 32 9.19 -12.52 12.27
C ARG A 32 10.36 -12.58 11.29
N ARG A 33 10.78 -13.80 10.92
CA ARG A 33 11.92 -14.02 10.00
C ARG A 33 11.65 -13.46 8.60
N LEU A 34 10.44 -13.67 8.09
CA LEU A 34 10.03 -13.25 6.75
C LEU A 34 9.52 -11.81 6.69
N ARG A 35 9.46 -11.12 7.84
CA ARG A 35 8.91 -9.76 7.97
C ARG A 35 7.49 -9.67 7.41
N LEU A 36 6.61 -10.53 7.94
CA LEU A 36 5.17 -10.57 7.66
C LEU A 36 4.38 -10.04 8.86
N PRO A 37 4.52 -8.74 9.22
CA PRO A 37 3.92 -8.16 10.41
C PRO A 37 2.39 -8.16 10.39
N THR A 38 1.74 -8.09 9.22
CA THR A 38 0.27 -8.06 9.13
C THR A 38 -0.28 -9.45 9.41
N ILE A 39 0.24 -10.48 8.73
CA ILE A 39 -0.14 -11.88 9.00
C ILE A 39 0.06 -12.21 10.47
N ARG A 40 1.22 -11.84 11.04
CA ARG A 40 1.51 -12.04 12.46
C ARG A 40 0.47 -11.40 13.39
N ALA A 41 -0.08 -10.26 13.03
CA ALA A 41 -1.04 -9.53 13.84
C ALA A 41 -2.45 -10.14 13.74
N VAL A 42 -2.82 -10.71 12.58
CA VAL A 42 -4.20 -11.15 12.30
C VAL A 42 -4.38 -12.67 12.30
N ILE A 43 -3.31 -13.46 12.41
CA ILE A 43 -3.37 -14.92 12.25
C ILE A 43 -4.38 -15.59 13.20
N ASP A 44 -4.46 -15.15 14.46
CA ASP A 44 -5.37 -15.74 15.45
C ASP A 44 -6.84 -15.47 15.11
N GLU A 45 -7.13 -14.28 14.58
CA GLU A 45 -8.47 -13.89 14.12
C GLU A 45 -8.83 -14.61 12.82
N ALA A 46 -7.92 -14.60 11.86
CA ALA A 46 -8.09 -15.25 10.57
C ALA A 46 -8.29 -16.78 10.72
N THR A 47 -7.62 -17.42 11.68
CA THR A 47 -7.79 -18.86 11.94
C THR A 47 -9.21 -19.16 12.44
N LYS A 48 -9.74 -18.34 13.37
CA LYS A 48 -11.12 -18.49 13.87
C LYS A 48 -12.16 -18.21 12.79
N ALA A 49 -11.91 -17.21 11.95
CA ALA A 49 -12.77 -16.90 10.80
C ALA A 49 -12.79 -18.07 9.81
N ALA A 50 -11.63 -18.63 9.48
CA ALA A 50 -11.52 -19.79 8.58
C ALA A 50 -12.27 -21.03 9.09
N GLU A 51 -12.26 -21.28 10.41
CA GLU A 51 -13.05 -22.34 11.03
C GLU A 51 -14.55 -22.11 10.90
N THR A 52 -15.00 -20.87 11.09
CA THR A 52 -16.41 -20.48 11.03
C THR A 52 -16.95 -20.48 9.61
N GLU A 53 -16.17 -19.94 8.67
CA GLU A 53 -16.53 -19.73 7.27
C GLU A 53 -16.18 -20.92 6.37
N GLN A 54 -15.56 -21.97 6.95
CA GLN A 54 -15.14 -23.19 6.24
C GLN A 54 -14.28 -22.88 5.01
N LEU A 55 -13.35 -21.93 5.15
CA LEU A 55 -12.46 -21.55 4.06
C LEU A 55 -11.59 -22.73 3.62
N SER A 56 -11.44 -22.90 2.31
CA SER A 56 -10.44 -23.82 1.78
C SER A 56 -9.04 -23.39 2.21
N TYR A 57 -8.09 -24.33 2.33
CA TYR A 57 -6.71 -24.02 2.69
C TYR A 57 -6.05 -22.98 1.77
N LEU A 58 -6.37 -23.03 0.46
CA LEU A 58 -5.88 -22.04 -0.50
C LEU A 58 -6.55 -20.68 -0.30
N GLY A 59 -7.84 -20.63 0.00
CA GLY A 59 -8.57 -19.39 0.29
C GLY A 59 -8.00 -18.69 1.52
N PHE A 60 -7.85 -19.42 2.62
CA PHE A 60 -7.25 -18.91 3.85
C PHE A 60 -5.84 -18.35 3.64
N LEU A 61 -4.98 -19.09 2.93
CA LEU A 61 -3.63 -18.62 2.62
C LEU A 61 -3.64 -17.37 1.72
N ALA A 62 -4.55 -17.33 0.74
CA ALA A 62 -4.68 -16.18 -0.16
C ALA A 62 -5.10 -14.92 0.62
N GLU A 63 -6.08 -15.00 1.51
CA GLU A 63 -6.53 -13.86 2.32
C GLU A 63 -5.41 -13.28 3.19
N LEU A 64 -4.66 -14.14 3.88
CA LEU A 64 -3.52 -13.71 4.70
C LEU A 64 -2.46 -12.97 3.87
N LEU A 65 -2.14 -13.51 2.68
CA LEU A 65 -1.13 -12.92 1.80
C LEU A 65 -1.61 -11.61 1.17
N LEU A 66 -2.88 -11.53 0.78
CA LEU A 66 -3.48 -10.31 0.25
C LEU A 66 -3.50 -9.20 1.31
N ALA A 67 -3.91 -9.52 2.54
CA ALA A 67 -3.88 -8.56 3.65
C ALA A 67 -2.46 -8.02 3.92
N GLU A 68 -1.43 -8.87 3.82
CA GLU A 68 -0.03 -8.45 3.95
C GLU A 68 0.41 -7.52 2.81
N CYS A 69 0.05 -7.84 1.56
CA CYS A 69 0.35 -7.02 0.40
C CYS A 69 -0.31 -5.65 0.50
N ASP A 70 -1.62 -5.61 0.76
CA ASP A 70 -2.41 -4.38 0.86
C ASP A 70 -1.86 -3.45 1.94
N ASP A 71 -1.55 -4.01 3.11
CA ASP A 71 -1.03 -3.20 4.21
C ASP A 71 0.40 -2.70 3.96
N ARG A 72 1.21 -3.48 3.24
CA ARG A 72 2.55 -3.07 2.80
C ARG A 72 2.49 -1.96 1.79
N ASP A 73 1.59 -2.03 0.82
CA ASP A 73 1.39 -0.99 -0.19
C ASP A 73 0.87 0.29 0.44
N ARG A 74 -0.08 0.18 1.38
CA ARG A 74 -0.57 1.29 2.18
C ARG A 74 0.55 1.97 2.98
N ARG A 75 1.37 1.20 3.72
CA ARG A 75 2.52 1.73 4.48
C ARG A 75 3.57 2.37 3.57
N SER A 76 3.83 1.77 2.42
CA SER A 76 4.76 2.31 1.42
C SER A 76 4.29 3.65 0.87
N SER A 77 2.98 3.75 0.55
CA SER A 77 2.34 4.99 0.11
C SER A 77 2.45 6.09 1.16
N VAL A 78 2.02 5.82 2.41
CA VAL A 78 2.09 6.78 3.52
C VAL A 78 3.53 7.24 3.78
N ARG A 79 4.50 6.32 3.73
CA ARG A 79 5.92 6.68 3.90
C ARG A 79 6.41 7.57 2.78
N ARG A 80 6.03 7.32 1.51
CA ARG A 80 6.40 8.19 0.39
C ARG A 80 5.81 9.59 0.53
N VAL A 81 4.54 9.70 0.94
CA VAL A 81 3.89 11.00 1.21
C VAL A 81 4.62 11.76 2.31
N LYS A 82 4.92 11.10 3.44
CA LYS A 82 5.69 11.72 4.53
C LYS A 82 7.12 12.10 4.11
N ALA A 83 7.79 11.25 3.34
CA ALA A 83 9.16 11.49 2.88
C ALA A 83 9.24 12.62 1.84
N ALA A 84 8.15 12.89 1.11
CA ALA A 84 8.07 14.04 0.21
C ALA A 84 8.08 15.39 0.96
N GLY A 85 7.95 15.38 2.30
CA GLY A 85 8.15 16.56 3.13
C GLY A 85 7.15 17.67 2.82
N PHE A 86 5.93 17.30 2.42
CA PHE A 86 4.92 18.28 2.03
C PHE A 86 4.71 19.30 3.16
N PRO A 87 4.95 20.59 2.91
CA PRO A 87 5.02 21.63 3.94
C PRO A 87 3.69 21.93 4.62
N ARG A 88 2.58 21.51 4.00
CA ARG A 88 1.23 21.44 4.58
C ARG A 88 0.49 20.23 4.00
N ASP A 89 -0.36 19.60 4.81
CA ASP A 89 -1.39 18.66 4.34
C ASP A 89 -2.47 19.44 3.59
N LYS A 90 -2.13 19.96 2.41
CA LYS A 90 -3.10 20.63 1.53
C LYS A 90 -3.26 19.79 0.30
N TRP A 91 -4.40 19.13 0.25
CA TRP A 91 -4.78 18.31 -0.88
C TRP A 91 -5.20 19.26 -2.00
N LEU A 92 -4.97 18.87 -3.26
CA LEU A 92 -5.44 19.68 -4.39
C LEU A 92 -6.99 19.81 -4.41
N GLY A 93 -7.68 18.96 -3.65
CA GLY A 93 -9.12 19.05 -3.38
C GLY A 93 -9.52 20.13 -2.35
N ASP A 94 -8.58 20.64 -1.55
CA ASP A 94 -8.82 21.73 -0.59
C ASP A 94 -8.64 23.12 -1.24
N PHE A 95 -8.59 23.18 -2.57
CA PHE A 95 -8.46 24.43 -3.29
C PHE A 95 -9.76 25.24 -3.16
N ASP A 96 -9.68 26.36 -2.45
CA ASP A 96 -10.79 27.30 -2.31
C ASP A 96 -10.99 28.04 -3.65
N TYR A 97 -11.92 27.53 -4.46
CA TYR A 97 -12.28 28.12 -5.74
C TYR A 97 -12.98 29.49 -5.60
N ASP A 98 -13.51 29.80 -4.41
CA ASP A 98 -14.12 31.11 -4.12
C ASP A 98 -13.06 32.19 -3.86
N ALA A 99 -11.84 31.80 -3.46
CA ALA A 99 -10.72 32.72 -3.24
C ALA A 99 -10.09 33.25 -4.54
N ASN A 100 -10.32 32.61 -5.69
CA ASN A 100 -9.83 33.10 -6.99
C ASN A 100 -10.70 32.63 -8.18
N PRO A 101 -11.71 33.44 -8.59
CA PRO A 101 -12.64 33.12 -9.68
C PRO A 101 -12.01 32.94 -11.06
N MET A 102 -10.73 33.30 -11.24
CA MET A 102 -10.01 33.17 -12.52
C MET A 102 -9.40 31.78 -12.72
N ILE A 103 -9.47 30.90 -11.72
CA ILE A 103 -8.89 29.55 -11.80
C ILE A 103 -9.96 28.58 -12.29
N ASN A 104 -9.72 28.01 -13.47
CA ASN A 104 -10.62 27.01 -14.05
C ASN A 104 -10.56 25.71 -13.23
N ALA A 105 -11.64 25.41 -12.51
CA ALA A 105 -11.78 24.18 -11.71
C ALA A 105 -11.57 22.90 -12.53
N ALA A 106 -11.91 22.90 -13.82
CA ALA A 106 -11.67 21.76 -14.71
C ALA A 106 -10.17 21.50 -14.92
N THR A 107 -9.35 22.56 -14.98
CA THR A 107 -7.90 22.46 -15.09
C THR A 107 -7.28 21.93 -13.80
N ILE A 108 -7.71 22.41 -12.63
CA ILE A 108 -7.23 21.91 -11.33
C ILE A 108 -7.61 20.45 -11.14
N ASN A 109 -8.83 20.05 -11.48
CA ASN A 109 -9.28 18.66 -11.39
C ASN A 109 -8.46 17.74 -12.34
N THR A 110 -8.13 18.23 -13.54
CA THR A 110 -7.25 17.51 -14.48
C THR A 110 -5.82 17.38 -13.94
N LEU A 111 -5.32 18.36 -13.18
CA LEU A 111 -4.02 18.26 -12.52
C LEU A 111 -4.07 17.33 -11.29
N ALA A 112 -5.22 17.24 -10.62
CA ALA A 112 -5.47 16.36 -9.47
C ALA A 112 -5.39 14.87 -9.84
N THR A 113 -5.70 14.51 -11.09
CA THR A 113 -5.56 13.12 -11.56
C THR A 113 -4.10 12.66 -11.58
N GLY A 114 -3.14 13.60 -11.58
CA GLY A 114 -1.71 13.29 -11.63
C GLY A 114 -1.25 12.70 -12.98
N ASP A 115 -2.08 12.78 -14.02
CA ASP A 115 -1.73 12.24 -15.34
C ASP A 115 -0.50 12.89 -15.96
N TRP A 116 -0.26 14.16 -15.66
CA TRP A 116 0.91 14.90 -16.10
C TRP A 116 2.22 14.32 -15.51
N VAL A 117 2.20 13.83 -14.27
CA VAL A 117 3.33 13.12 -13.64
C VAL A 117 3.62 11.81 -14.36
N ARG A 118 2.56 11.03 -14.67
CA ARG A 118 2.69 9.77 -15.44
C ARG A 118 3.23 9.99 -16.85
N LYS A 119 2.90 11.13 -17.47
CA LYS A 119 3.34 11.51 -18.82
C LYS A 119 4.70 12.22 -18.84
N GLY A 120 5.35 12.42 -17.69
CA GLY A 120 6.63 13.11 -17.59
C GLY A 120 6.57 14.60 -18.00
N GLN A 121 5.39 15.21 -17.93
CA GLN A 121 5.18 16.59 -18.33
C GLN A 121 5.52 17.52 -17.16
N SER A 122 6.23 18.61 -17.43
CA SER A 122 6.52 19.62 -16.39
C SER A 122 5.34 20.58 -16.26
N LEU A 123 4.88 20.82 -15.03
CA LEU A 123 3.84 21.79 -14.73
C LEU A 123 4.48 23.14 -14.34
N CYS A 124 4.12 24.21 -15.04
CA CYS A 124 4.54 25.57 -14.70
C CYS A 124 3.29 26.41 -14.39
N LEU A 125 3.19 26.92 -13.15
CA LEU A 125 2.08 27.75 -12.70
C LEU A 125 2.45 29.24 -12.86
N ILE A 126 1.96 29.86 -13.94
CA ILE A 126 2.18 31.28 -14.24
C ILE A 126 0.90 32.07 -13.91
N GLY A 127 1.07 33.26 -13.34
CA GLY A 127 0.02 34.13 -12.79
C GLY A 127 0.63 35.43 -12.25
N ASN A 128 -0.10 36.54 -12.24
CA ASN A 128 0.41 37.80 -11.70
C ASN A 128 0.53 37.74 -10.17
N SER A 129 1.49 38.48 -9.60
CA SER A 129 1.73 38.52 -8.14
C SER A 129 0.44 38.87 -7.40
N GLY A 130 0.06 38.05 -6.42
CA GLY A 130 -1.15 38.22 -5.61
C GLY A 130 -2.27 37.19 -5.85
N THR A 131 -2.10 36.21 -6.74
CA THR A 131 -3.13 35.19 -7.09
C THR A 131 -2.98 33.85 -6.34
N GLY A 132 -2.24 33.81 -5.23
CA GLY A 132 -2.11 32.60 -4.40
C GLY A 132 -0.97 31.65 -4.77
N LYS A 133 -0.04 32.04 -5.66
CA LYS A 133 1.14 31.20 -6.00
C LYS A 133 2.00 30.77 -4.81
N SER A 134 2.13 31.65 -3.81
CA SER A 134 2.90 31.35 -2.59
C SER A 134 2.27 30.25 -1.72
N HIS A 135 1.10 29.73 -2.09
CA HIS A 135 0.46 28.61 -1.43
C HIS A 135 0.98 27.24 -1.90
N CYS A 136 1.61 27.17 -3.08
CA CYS A 136 2.15 25.95 -3.67
C CYS A 136 3.69 25.88 -3.66
N GLU A 137 4.38 26.91 -3.17
CA GLU A 137 5.84 27.03 -3.31
C GLU A 137 6.61 27.03 -1.97
N THR A 138 5.99 26.67 -0.86
CA THR A 138 6.74 26.49 0.40
C THR A 138 6.17 25.40 1.23
#